data_AF-A0A0R3RR17-F1
#
_entry.id   AF-A0A0R3RR17-F1
#
_cell.length_a   1.000
_cell.length_b   1.000
_cell.length_c   1.000
_cell.angle_alpha   90.00
_cell.angle_beta   90.00
_cell.angle_gamma   90.00
#
_symmetry.space_group_name_H-M   'P 1'
#
loop_
_entity.id
_entity.type
_entity.pdbx_description
1 polymer ?
#
loop_
_entity_poly.entity_id
_entity_poly.type
_entity_poly.pdbx_seq_one_letter_code
_entity_poly.pdbx_strand_id
1 'polypeptide(L)'
;MLPLILLFSFVIIQCGHSFASYCGEDAIPFSLQALQSGQPVLGCARPSCFGWGMKTDKGARFYRIHKKNDGFIRDNDLKKYEKAKIMARISQLALCEKNYASLSCDENTQWVGGLSPSSNITAQPLFLQCCTFDNLKNSWDRGIADVGPGQIVIGGEVMQDERQYAFDYIANIKKYFRENGSVTYSVTIRRFWCLPFPTKSDLYGK
;
A
#
# COMPACT_ATOMS: atom_id res chain seq x y z
N MET A 1 -11.34 45.95 1.11
CA MET A 1 -10.33 45.10 0.43
C MET A 1 -9.50 44.24 1.39
N LEU A 2 -9.16 44.71 2.59
CA LEU A 2 -8.49 43.90 3.63
C LEU A 2 -9.22 42.61 4.09
N PRO A 3 -10.57 42.53 4.18
CA PRO A 3 -11.24 41.34 4.71
C PRO A 3 -11.25 40.18 3.71
N LEU A 4 -11.18 40.46 2.40
CA LEU A 4 -11.20 39.44 1.35
C LEU A 4 -9.85 38.70 1.25
N ILE A 5 -8.74 39.41 1.52
CA ILE A 5 -7.40 38.83 1.57
C ILE A 5 -7.26 37.90 2.79
N LEU A 6 -7.79 38.32 3.95
CA LEU A 6 -7.80 37.50 5.17
C LEU A 6 -8.64 36.22 5.03
N LEU A 7 -9.77 36.28 4.30
CA LEU A 7 -10.58 35.11 3.96
C LEU A 7 -9.83 34.14 3.03
N PHE A 8 -9.08 34.65 2.04
CA PHE A 8 -8.24 33.80 1.19
C PHE A 8 -7.04 33.20 1.95
N SER A 9 -6.45 33.92 2.90
CA SER A 9 -5.37 33.40 3.74
C SER A 9 -5.83 32.29 4.68
N PHE A 10 -7.08 32.33 5.17
CA PHE A 10 -7.62 31.28 6.04
C PHE A 10 -7.93 29.98 5.29
N VAL A 11 -8.25 30.05 4.00
CA VAL A 11 -8.48 28.85 3.15
C VAL A 11 -7.16 28.12 2.83
N ILE A 12 -6.03 28.84 2.73
CA ILE A 12 -4.72 28.24 2.42
C ILE A 12 -4.08 27.59 3.67
N ILE A 13 -4.51 27.94 4.89
CA ILE A 13 -4.01 27.37 6.15
C ILE A 13 -4.83 26.13 6.61
N GLN A 14 -5.71 25.59 5.76
CA GLN A 14 -6.06 24.17 5.89
C GLN A 14 -5.02 23.32 5.18
N CYS A 15 -3.81 23.29 5.74
CA CYS A 15 -2.82 22.28 5.41
C CYS A 15 -3.41 20.93 5.88
N GLY A 16 -4.21 20.32 5.02
CA GLY A 16 -4.97 19.12 5.31
C GLY A 16 -4.01 17.99 5.62
N HIS A 17 -3.84 17.70 6.91
CA HIS A 17 -3.40 16.39 7.33
C HIS A 17 -4.47 15.40 6.86
N SER A 18 -4.29 14.89 5.65
CA SER A 18 -5.11 13.79 5.12
C SER A 18 -4.74 12.56 5.93
N PHE A 19 -5.46 12.34 7.02
CA PHE A 19 -5.32 11.14 7.83
C PHE A 19 -5.94 9.99 7.05
N ALA A 20 -5.12 9.05 6.61
CA ALA A 20 -5.50 8.00 5.68
C ALA A 20 -4.71 6.73 5.98
N SER A 21 -5.14 5.61 5.39
CA SER A 21 -4.48 4.32 5.54
C SER A 21 -3.38 4.15 4.51
N TYR A 22 -2.19 3.75 4.95
CA TYR A 22 -1.01 3.64 4.09
C TYR A 22 0.00 2.65 4.65
N CYS A 23 0.61 1.87 3.76
CA CYS A 23 1.57 0.82 4.12
C CYS A 23 2.95 1.33 4.55
N GLY A 24 3.28 2.61 4.38
CA GLY A 24 4.65 3.05 4.60
C GLY A 24 5.51 3.00 3.34
N GLU A 25 6.69 3.63 3.40
CA GLU A 25 7.72 3.47 2.36
C GLU A 25 8.44 2.12 2.51
N ASP A 26 8.19 1.40 3.61
CA ASP A 26 8.89 0.18 4.02
C ASP A 26 7.99 -1.06 4.13
N ALA A 27 6.74 -0.99 3.67
CA ALA A 27 5.87 -2.15 3.52
C ALA A 27 5.06 -2.08 2.22
N ILE A 28 4.61 -3.24 1.75
CA ILE A 28 3.91 -3.41 0.47
C ILE A 28 2.52 -4.01 0.74
N PRO A 29 1.47 -3.62 -0.01
CA PRO A 29 0.14 -4.17 0.20
C PRO A 29 0.03 -5.55 -0.44
N PHE A 30 -0.45 -6.51 0.32
CA PHE A 30 -0.60 -7.90 -0.12
C PHE A 30 -2.04 -8.38 -0.10
N SER A 31 -2.96 -7.66 0.55
CA SER A 31 -4.35 -8.07 0.62
C SER A 31 -5.30 -6.89 0.62
N LEU A 32 -6.51 -7.13 0.11
CA LEU A 32 -7.64 -6.23 0.27
C LEU A 32 -8.84 -7.05 0.77
N GLN A 33 -9.39 -6.66 1.91
CA GLN A 33 -10.65 -7.17 2.41
C GLN A 33 -11.73 -6.11 2.25
N ALA A 34 -12.91 -6.50 1.79
CA ALA A 34 -14.10 -5.69 1.97
C ALA A 34 -14.88 -6.23 3.17
N LEU A 35 -15.06 -5.41 4.21
CA LEU A 35 -15.88 -5.78 5.37
C LEU A 35 -17.32 -6.05 4.93
N GLN A 36 -18.13 -6.62 5.83
CA GLN A 36 -19.58 -6.80 5.56
C GLN A 36 -20.29 -5.48 5.23
N SER A 37 -19.77 -4.35 5.74
CA SER A 37 -20.26 -3.02 5.40
C SER A 37 -19.84 -2.54 4.01
N GLY A 38 -18.95 -3.24 3.31
CA GLY A 38 -18.30 -2.81 2.07
C GLY A 38 -17.06 -1.94 2.27
N GLN A 39 -16.70 -1.60 3.51
CA GLN A 39 -15.49 -0.83 3.82
C GLN A 39 -14.24 -1.61 3.41
N PRO A 40 -13.31 -1.03 2.62
CA PRO A 40 -12.07 -1.70 2.28
C PRO A 40 -11.09 -1.64 3.46
N VAL A 41 -10.32 -2.71 3.65
CA VAL A 41 -9.24 -2.84 4.62
C VAL A 41 -7.99 -3.32 3.89
N LEU A 42 -6.94 -2.50 3.92
CA LEU A 42 -5.67 -2.78 3.24
C LEU A 42 -4.70 -3.54 4.14
N GLY A 43 -4.29 -4.74 3.74
CA GLY A 43 -3.27 -5.50 4.46
C GLY A 43 -1.88 -5.25 3.89
N CYS A 44 -0.95 -4.87 4.75
CA CYS A 44 0.44 -4.54 4.42
C CYS A 44 1.40 -5.59 5.01
N ALA A 45 2.47 -5.90 4.28
CA ALA A 45 3.48 -6.87 4.67
C ALA A 45 4.90 -6.39 4.34
N ARG A 46 5.90 -6.99 4.99
CA ARG A 46 7.32 -6.70 4.76
C ARG A 46 8.05 -7.94 4.26
N PRO A 47 8.06 -8.20 2.94
CA PRO A 47 8.68 -9.41 2.39
C PRO A 47 10.20 -9.41 2.57
N SER A 48 10.84 -10.54 2.26
CA SER A 48 12.30 -10.67 2.33
C SER A 48 13.06 -9.70 1.42
N CYS A 49 12.40 -9.19 0.38
CA CYS A 49 13.02 -8.47 -0.72
C CYS A 49 12.65 -6.99 -0.81
N PHE A 50 11.97 -6.44 0.20
CA PHE A 50 11.55 -5.03 0.26
C PHE A 50 11.50 -4.54 1.71
N GLY A 51 11.62 -3.23 1.92
CA GLY A 51 11.46 -2.60 3.24
C GLY A 51 12.75 -2.55 4.08
N TRP A 52 13.91 -2.72 3.45
CA TRP A 52 15.23 -2.61 4.12
C TRP A 52 15.89 -1.29 3.78
N GLY A 53 16.44 -0.59 4.77
CA GLY A 53 17.08 0.71 4.56
C GLY A 53 17.11 1.53 5.84
N MET A 54 17.55 2.78 5.73
CA MET A 54 17.51 3.70 6.87
C MET A 54 16.06 3.98 7.25
N LYS A 55 15.78 3.95 8.56
CA LYS A 55 14.43 4.19 9.10
C LYS A 55 13.88 5.52 8.58
N THR A 56 12.70 5.48 7.99
CA THR A 56 11.91 6.68 7.69
C THR A 56 10.87 6.88 8.80
N ASP A 57 10.44 8.12 8.98
CA ASP A 57 9.29 8.49 9.83
C ASP A 57 7.93 8.15 9.17
N LYS A 58 7.99 7.66 7.93
CA LYS A 58 6.88 7.27 7.06
C LYS A 58 6.62 5.75 7.10
N GLY A 59 6.58 5.19 8.30
CA GLY A 59 6.09 3.82 8.49
C GLY A 59 4.58 3.72 8.26
N ALA A 60 4.07 2.50 8.19
CA ALA A 60 2.64 2.23 8.03
C ALA A 60 1.78 2.96 9.07
N ARG A 61 0.66 3.53 8.62
CA ARG A 61 -0.35 4.19 9.46
C ARG A 61 -1.73 3.85 8.94
N PHE A 62 -2.68 3.62 9.85
CA PHE A 62 -4.03 3.19 9.47
C PHE A 62 -5.08 4.10 10.08
N TYR A 63 -6.06 4.51 9.28
CA TYR A 63 -7.14 5.37 9.72
C TYR A 63 -8.23 4.55 10.41
N ARG A 64 -9.01 5.20 11.29
CA ARG A 64 -10.10 4.53 12.04
C ARG A 64 -11.44 4.96 11.51
N ILE A 65 -12.17 4.02 10.92
CA ILE A 65 -13.54 4.21 10.44
C ILE A 65 -14.45 3.35 11.30
N HIS A 66 -15.42 3.97 11.96
CA HIS A 66 -16.29 3.29 12.93
C HIS A 66 -15.51 2.48 13.99
N LYS A 67 -14.43 3.06 14.52
CA LYS A 67 -13.50 2.45 15.51
C LYS A 67 -12.71 1.23 15.01
N LYS A 68 -12.77 0.88 13.72
CA LYS A 68 -11.96 -0.17 13.10
C LYS A 68 -10.93 0.45 12.20
N ASN A 69 -9.70 -0.09 12.22
CA ASN A 69 -8.68 0.35 11.28
C ASN A 69 -9.07 -0.09 9.86
N ASP A 70 -8.89 0.77 8.87
CA ASP A 70 -9.06 0.46 7.44
C ASP A 70 -7.75 -0.06 6.79
N GLY A 71 -6.85 -0.58 7.62
CA GLY A 71 -5.71 -1.37 7.22
C GLY A 71 -4.95 -1.95 8.41
N PHE A 72 -3.94 -2.78 8.13
CA PHE A 72 -3.08 -3.40 9.12
C PHE A 72 -1.71 -3.78 8.55
N ILE A 73 -0.72 -3.91 9.43
CA ILE A 73 0.52 -4.64 9.12
C ILE A 73 0.35 -6.07 9.63
N ARG A 74 0.72 -7.04 8.80
CA ARG A 74 0.72 -8.46 9.20
C ARG A 74 1.63 -8.67 10.42
N ASP A 75 1.12 -9.37 11.43
CA ASP A 75 1.75 -9.48 12.76
C ASP A 75 3.23 -9.91 12.74
N ASN A 76 3.58 -10.88 11.89
CA ASN A 76 4.95 -11.39 11.78
C ASN A 76 5.95 -10.35 11.23
N ASP A 77 5.46 -9.33 10.52
CA ASP A 77 6.28 -8.29 9.90
C ASP A 77 6.59 -7.12 10.85
N LEU A 78 5.86 -7.01 11.97
CA LEU A 78 6.12 -6.01 13.01
C LEU A 78 7.50 -6.22 13.66
N LYS A 79 7.92 -7.48 13.83
CA LYS A 79 9.16 -7.87 14.51
C LYS A 79 10.38 -7.96 13.58
N LYS A 80 10.16 -8.02 12.26
CA LYS A 80 11.21 -8.21 11.25
C LYS A 80 12.15 -7.00 11.16
N TYR A 81 11.69 -5.83 11.61
CA TYR A 81 12.38 -4.55 11.54
C TYR A 81 13.66 -4.46 12.40
N GLU A 82 13.70 -5.15 13.54
CA GLU A 82 14.81 -4.98 14.49
C GLU A 82 16.12 -5.64 14.02
N LYS A 83 16.06 -6.65 13.15
CA LYS A 83 17.23 -7.44 12.75
C LYS A 83 17.95 -6.93 11.50
N ALA A 84 17.30 -6.11 10.67
CA ALA A 84 17.82 -5.73 9.35
C ALA A 84 18.54 -4.38 9.29
N LYS A 85 18.70 -3.71 10.44
CA LYS A 85 19.27 -2.37 10.57
C LYS A 85 20.74 -2.24 10.13
N ILE A 86 21.41 -3.33 9.77
CA ILE A 86 22.88 -3.37 9.63
C ILE A 86 23.36 -3.82 8.23
N MET A 87 22.51 -4.34 7.34
CA MET A 87 23.03 -5.20 6.26
C MET A 87 22.73 -4.82 4.79
N ALA A 88 22.10 -3.69 4.47
CA ALA A 88 21.90 -3.33 3.05
C ALA A 88 22.61 -2.02 2.69
N ARG A 89 23.63 -2.09 1.80
CA ARG A 89 24.24 -0.89 1.17
C ARG A 89 23.27 -0.16 0.23
N ILE A 90 22.18 -0.82 -0.17
CA ILE A 90 21.16 -0.30 -1.10
C ILE A 90 19.81 -0.31 -0.40
N SER A 91 19.18 0.86 -0.31
CA SER A 91 17.81 1.02 0.22
C SER A 91 16.80 0.32 -0.70
N GLN A 92 15.84 -0.39 -0.11
CA GLN A 92 14.72 -1.04 -0.79
C GLN A 92 13.41 -0.43 -0.27
N LEU A 93 13.31 0.89 -0.34
CA LEU A 93 12.15 1.68 0.06
C LEU A 93 11.43 2.20 -1.17
N ALA A 94 10.11 2.39 -1.06
CA ALA A 94 9.31 3.01 -2.10
C ALA A 94 9.25 4.53 -1.96
N LEU A 95 9.00 5.22 -3.07
CA LEU A 95 8.66 6.65 -3.08
C LEU A 95 7.15 6.79 -3.24
N CYS A 96 6.48 7.38 -2.25
CA CYS A 96 5.03 7.50 -2.25
C CYS A 96 4.56 8.93 -2.48
N GLU A 97 3.42 9.06 -3.17
CA GLU A 97 2.70 10.33 -3.32
C GLU A 97 2.40 10.94 -1.94
N LYS A 98 2.36 12.27 -1.85
CA LYS A 98 2.08 12.94 -0.57
C LYS A 98 0.60 12.90 -0.19
N ASN A 99 -0.28 12.85 -1.19
CA ASN A 99 -1.73 12.98 -1.05
C ASN A 99 -2.43 11.71 -1.57
N TYR A 100 -3.71 11.56 -1.22
CA TYR A 100 -4.58 10.46 -1.64
C TYR A 100 -5.58 11.00 -2.66
N ALA A 101 -5.11 11.26 -3.88
CA ALA A 101 -5.90 11.90 -4.94
C ALA A 101 -6.00 11.05 -6.20
N SER A 102 -5.26 9.94 -6.28
CA SER A 102 -5.16 9.11 -7.47
C SER A 102 -6.37 8.18 -7.57
N LEU A 103 -6.99 8.09 -8.75
CA LEU A 103 -8.10 7.16 -9.00
C LEU A 103 -7.61 5.74 -9.35
N SER A 104 -6.34 5.63 -9.75
CA SER A 104 -5.68 4.39 -10.13
C SER A 104 -4.16 4.55 -10.00
N CYS A 105 -3.46 3.42 -9.77
CA CYS A 105 -2.00 3.32 -9.85
C CYS A 105 -1.64 2.45 -11.05
N ASP A 106 -1.64 3.05 -12.26
CA ASP A 106 -1.53 2.30 -13.52
C ASP A 106 -0.09 2.25 -14.07
N GLU A 107 0.87 2.97 -13.49
CA GLU A 107 2.26 2.90 -13.94
C GLU A 107 2.90 1.54 -13.62
N ASN A 108 3.74 1.04 -14.51
CA ASN A 108 4.37 -0.29 -14.38
C ASN A 108 5.29 -0.44 -13.16
N THR A 109 5.76 0.66 -12.59
CA THR A 109 6.60 0.70 -11.39
C THR A 109 5.84 1.13 -10.14
N GLN A 110 4.51 1.27 -10.23
CA GLN A 110 3.68 1.70 -9.11
C GLN A 110 2.85 0.57 -8.49
N TRP A 111 2.40 0.81 -7.26
CA TRP A 111 1.34 0.06 -6.58
C TRP A 111 0.47 0.97 -5.73
N VAL A 112 -0.64 0.45 -5.21
CA VAL A 112 -1.50 1.15 -4.25
C VAL A 112 -0.82 1.25 -2.90
N GLY A 113 -0.19 2.36 -2.55
CA GLY A 113 0.44 2.59 -1.25
C GLY A 113 -0.55 2.75 -0.11
N GLY A 114 -1.74 3.29 -0.39
CA GLY A 114 -2.73 3.62 0.61
C GLY A 114 -4.11 3.98 0.06
N LEU A 115 -5.07 4.09 0.97
CA LEU A 115 -6.49 4.37 0.72
C LEU A 115 -6.89 5.68 1.42
N SER A 116 -7.59 6.56 0.71
CA SER A 116 -8.26 7.70 1.35
C SER A 116 -9.36 7.19 2.29
N PRO A 117 -9.54 7.77 3.47
CA PRO A 117 -10.64 7.41 4.36
C PRO A 117 -11.97 7.76 3.71
N SER A 118 -12.98 6.91 3.89
CA SER A 118 -14.34 7.20 3.47
C SER A 118 -15.33 6.73 4.52
N SER A 119 -16.06 7.68 5.12
CA SER A 119 -17.16 7.38 6.03
C SER A 119 -18.46 7.06 5.30
N ASN A 120 -18.59 7.46 4.03
CA ASN A 120 -19.71 7.16 3.17
C ASN A 120 -19.24 6.49 1.87
N ILE A 121 -19.08 5.18 1.94
CA ILE A 121 -18.59 4.37 0.83
C ILE A 121 -19.57 4.25 -0.33
N THR A 122 -20.83 4.68 -0.22
CA THR A 122 -21.75 4.63 -1.37
C THR A 122 -21.74 5.93 -2.15
N ALA A 123 -21.47 7.07 -1.49
CA ALA A 123 -21.49 8.38 -2.12
C ALA A 123 -20.11 8.86 -2.61
N GLN A 124 -19.01 8.41 -2.00
CA GLN A 124 -17.67 8.95 -2.28
C GLN A 124 -16.87 8.03 -3.21
N PRO A 125 -16.08 8.56 -4.15
CA PRO A 125 -15.11 7.77 -4.91
C PRO A 125 -14.02 7.21 -3.96
N LEU A 126 -13.36 6.13 -4.41
CA LEU A 126 -12.15 5.65 -3.75
C LEU A 126 -10.96 6.42 -4.32
N PHE A 127 -10.22 7.13 -3.48
CA PHE A 127 -8.92 7.68 -3.86
C PHE A 127 -7.80 6.86 -3.24
N LEU A 128 -6.70 6.79 -3.97
CA LEU A 128 -5.52 6.02 -3.68
C LEU A 128 -4.34 6.98 -3.49
N GLN A 129 -3.35 6.49 -2.76
CA GLN A 129 -1.99 7.01 -2.81
C GLN A 129 -1.15 5.98 -3.56
N CYS A 130 -0.45 6.38 -4.60
CA CYS A 130 0.45 5.51 -5.34
C CYS A 130 1.86 5.57 -4.76
N CYS A 131 2.53 4.43 -4.73
CA CYS A 131 3.96 4.33 -4.41
C CYS A 131 4.70 3.72 -5.57
N THR A 132 5.89 4.23 -5.85
CA THR A 132 6.78 3.79 -6.93
C THR A 132 7.97 3.04 -6.36
N PHE A 133 8.35 1.95 -7.02
CA PHE A 133 9.55 1.18 -6.73
C PHE A 133 10.16 0.60 -8.02
N ASP A 134 11.40 0.96 -8.32
CA ASP A 134 12.02 0.65 -9.62
C ASP A 134 12.13 -0.85 -9.92
N ASN A 135 12.29 -1.69 -8.89
CA ASN A 135 12.39 -3.14 -9.07
C ASN A 135 11.09 -3.78 -9.54
N LEU A 136 9.98 -3.05 -9.58
CA LEU A 136 8.73 -3.48 -10.20
C LEU A 136 8.75 -3.42 -11.73
N LYS A 137 9.78 -2.84 -12.37
CA LYS A 137 9.83 -2.69 -13.84
C LYS A 137 9.60 -4.02 -14.60
N ASN A 138 10.04 -5.12 -14.01
CA ASN A 138 9.89 -6.47 -14.57
C ASN A 138 8.78 -7.28 -13.85
N SER A 139 7.89 -6.62 -13.11
CA SER A 139 6.72 -7.27 -12.53
C SER A 139 5.77 -7.75 -13.62
N TRP A 140 4.97 -8.77 -13.32
CA TRP A 140 4.01 -9.34 -14.26
C TRP A 140 2.64 -9.52 -13.63
N ASP A 141 1.63 -9.56 -14.49
CA ASP A 141 0.24 -9.69 -14.06
C ASP A 141 -0.05 -11.08 -13.50
N ARG A 142 -0.79 -11.13 -12.39
CA ARG A 142 -1.34 -12.35 -11.80
C ARG A 142 -2.84 -12.45 -11.98
N GLY A 143 -3.48 -11.37 -12.42
CA GLY A 143 -4.90 -11.32 -12.71
C GLY A 143 -5.63 -10.28 -11.86
N ILE A 144 -6.94 -10.28 -12.03
CA ILE A 144 -7.86 -9.34 -11.38
C ILE A 144 -8.86 -10.15 -10.56
N ALA A 145 -9.12 -9.72 -9.33
CA ALA A 145 -10.10 -10.32 -8.45
C ALA A 145 -11.17 -9.30 -8.05
N ASP A 146 -12.44 -9.69 -8.14
CA ASP A 146 -13.55 -8.92 -7.61
C ASP A 146 -13.77 -9.23 -6.13
N VAL A 147 -13.73 -8.19 -5.29
CA VAL A 147 -13.88 -8.28 -3.84
C VAL A 147 -15.12 -7.51 -3.41
N GLY A 148 -16.21 -8.25 -3.16
CA GLY A 148 -17.46 -7.73 -2.60
C GLY A 148 -17.52 -7.84 -1.08
N PRO A 149 -18.62 -7.38 -0.44
CA PRO A 149 -18.74 -7.37 1.02
C PRO A 149 -18.53 -8.75 1.65
N GLY A 150 -17.70 -8.80 2.69
CA GLY A 150 -17.34 -10.04 3.39
C GLY A 150 -16.25 -10.87 2.70
N GLN A 151 -15.76 -10.45 1.53
CA GLN A 151 -14.73 -11.15 0.78
C GLN A 151 -13.35 -10.55 1.00
N ILE A 152 -12.32 -11.33 0.68
CA ILE A 152 -10.92 -10.94 0.75
C ILE A 152 -10.15 -11.53 -0.43
N VAL A 153 -9.19 -10.77 -0.93
CA VAL A 153 -8.14 -11.27 -1.83
C VAL A 153 -6.78 -11.14 -1.14
N ILE A 154 -5.95 -12.18 -1.32
CA ILE A 154 -4.67 -12.31 -0.63
C ILE A 154 -3.60 -12.73 -1.64
N GLY A 155 -2.56 -11.92 -1.77
CA GLY A 155 -1.28 -12.24 -2.40
C GLY A 155 -0.24 -12.63 -1.34
N GLY A 156 0.96 -12.06 -1.42
CA GLY A 156 2.04 -12.28 -0.46
C GLY A 156 3.19 -13.11 -1.01
N GLU A 157 3.90 -13.80 -0.12
CA GLU A 157 5.10 -14.57 -0.44
C GLU A 157 4.82 -15.70 -1.43
N VAL A 158 5.72 -15.85 -2.39
CA VAL A 158 5.74 -16.98 -3.31
C VAL A 158 7.00 -17.78 -3.07
N MET A 159 6.81 -19.05 -2.71
CA MET A 159 7.87 -19.94 -2.25
C MET A 159 8.24 -20.97 -3.32
N GLN A 160 9.53 -21.26 -3.43
CA GLN A 160 10.09 -22.36 -4.19
C GLN A 160 11.24 -22.93 -3.36
N ASP A 161 11.21 -24.25 -3.09
CA ASP A 161 12.23 -24.94 -2.28
C ASP A 161 12.53 -24.22 -0.94
N GLU A 162 11.46 -23.89 -0.19
CA GLU A 162 11.50 -23.16 1.09
C GLU A 162 12.07 -21.73 1.02
N ARG A 163 12.40 -21.24 -0.18
CA ARG A 163 12.89 -19.89 -0.41
C ARG A 163 11.80 -19.02 -1.05
N GLN A 164 11.62 -17.83 -0.49
CA GLN A 164 10.82 -16.81 -1.15
C GLN A 164 11.55 -16.32 -2.40
N TYR A 165 10.95 -16.50 -3.57
CA TYR A 165 11.52 -16.07 -4.86
C TYR A 165 10.74 -14.92 -5.50
N ALA A 166 9.50 -14.69 -5.07
CA ALA A 166 8.67 -13.60 -5.55
C ALA A 166 7.67 -13.13 -4.48
N PHE A 167 6.96 -12.06 -4.80
CA PHE A 167 5.90 -11.53 -3.96
C PHE A 167 4.74 -10.99 -4.82
N ASP A 168 3.53 -11.40 -4.46
CA ASP A 168 2.27 -10.94 -5.06
C ASP A 168 1.74 -9.74 -4.29
N TYR A 169 1.59 -8.60 -4.98
CA TYR A 169 1.16 -7.34 -4.38
C TYR A 169 -0.09 -6.78 -5.05
N ILE A 170 -0.78 -5.92 -4.30
CA ILE A 170 -1.95 -5.20 -4.80
C ILE A 170 -1.46 -4.02 -5.64
N ALA A 171 -1.53 -4.17 -6.96
CA ALA A 171 -1.04 -3.18 -7.90
C ALA A 171 -2.04 -2.04 -8.09
N ASN A 172 -3.34 -2.36 -8.19
CA ASN A 172 -4.38 -1.36 -8.40
C ASN A 172 -5.71 -1.80 -7.75
N ILE A 173 -6.56 -0.83 -7.43
CA ILE A 173 -7.90 -1.07 -6.86
C ILE A 173 -8.88 -0.12 -7.55
N LYS A 174 -9.91 -0.68 -8.19
CA LYS A 174 -11.00 0.09 -8.79
C LYS A 174 -12.32 -0.24 -8.10
N LYS A 175 -13.00 0.78 -7.62
CA LYS A 175 -14.31 0.63 -6.97
C LYS A 175 -15.42 0.77 -7.99
N TYR A 176 -16.42 -0.10 -7.93
CA TYR A 176 -17.64 -0.01 -8.72
C TYR A 176 -18.84 -0.53 -7.92
N PHE A 177 -20.05 -0.33 -8.46
CA PHE A 177 -21.30 -0.82 -7.86
C PHE A 177 -21.89 -1.89 -8.76
N ARG A 178 -22.37 -2.99 -8.15
CA ARG A 178 -23.16 -4.01 -8.83
C ARG A 178 -24.58 -3.51 -9.05
N GLU A 179 -25.33 -4.22 -9.89
CA GLU A 179 -26.75 -3.92 -10.18
C GLU A 179 -27.62 -3.85 -8.93
N ASN A 180 -27.30 -4.67 -7.91
CA ASN A 180 -28.00 -4.67 -6.62
C ASN A 180 -27.60 -3.51 -5.68
N GLY A 181 -26.79 -2.55 -6.15
CA GLY A 181 -26.28 -1.42 -5.37
C GLY A 181 -25.14 -1.74 -4.41
N SER A 182 -24.68 -3.00 -4.32
CA SER A 182 -23.54 -3.35 -3.47
C SER A 182 -22.23 -2.86 -4.07
N VAL A 183 -21.36 -2.31 -3.21
CA VAL A 183 -20.00 -1.91 -3.60
C VAL A 183 -19.13 -3.15 -3.84
N THR A 184 -18.30 -3.12 -4.88
CA THR A 184 -17.29 -4.14 -5.16
C THR A 184 -15.99 -3.47 -5.58
N TYR A 185 -14.86 -4.11 -5.29
CA TYR A 185 -13.54 -3.66 -5.68
C TYR A 185 -12.93 -4.64 -6.68
N SER A 186 -12.58 -4.16 -7.87
CA SER A 186 -11.74 -4.87 -8.82
C SER A 186 -10.28 -4.65 -8.43
N VAL A 187 -9.61 -5.70 -7.98
CA VAL A 187 -8.26 -5.67 -7.43
C VAL A 187 -7.28 -6.31 -8.41
N THR A 188 -6.34 -5.52 -8.92
CA THR A 188 -5.27 -6.03 -9.79
C THR A 188 -4.11 -6.51 -8.95
N ILE A 189 -3.65 -7.73 -9.20
CA ILE A 189 -2.52 -8.36 -8.50
C ILE A 189 -1.38 -8.50 -9.48
N ARG A 190 -0.19 -8.06 -9.08
CA ARG A 190 1.03 -8.27 -9.84
C ARG A 190 2.06 -8.99 -8.98
N ARG A 191 3.02 -9.62 -9.64
CA ARG A 191 4.14 -10.32 -9.01
C ARG A 191 5.44 -9.63 -9.36
N PHE A 192 6.31 -9.43 -8.39
CA PHE A 192 7.69 -9.04 -8.64
C PHE A 192 8.67 -10.03 -8.03
N TRP A 193 9.88 -10.07 -8.59
CA TRP A 193 10.94 -10.96 -8.14
C TRP A 193 11.50 -10.51 -6.81
N CYS A 194 11.64 -11.46 -5.89
CA CYS A 194 12.48 -11.26 -4.73
C CYS A 194 13.92 -11.61 -5.10
N LEU A 195 14.78 -10.59 -5.12
CA LEU A 195 16.22 -10.81 -5.14
C LEU A 195 16.62 -11.58 -3.88
N PRO A 196 17.62 -12.49 -3.95
CA PRO A 196 18.19 -13.07 -2.75
C PRO A 196 18.54 -11.97 -1.74
N PHE A 197 18.36 -12.27 -0.45
CA PHE A 197 19.03 -11.46 0.58
C PHE A 197 20.51 -11.36 0.21
N PRO A 198 21.11 -10.16 0.24
CA PRO A 198 22.54 -10.02 -0.03
C PRO A 198 23.31 -10.96 0.90
N THR A 199 24.10 -11.84 0.31
CA THR A 199 24.96 -12.76 1.03
C THR A 199 26.12 -11.98 1.66
N LYS A 200 26.80 -12.54 2.67
CA LYS A 200 28.00 -11.89 3.25
C LYS A 200 29.04 -11.52 2.17
N SER A 201 29.15 -12.30 1.09
CA SER A 201 30.02 -12.01 -0.06
C SER A 201 29.62 -10.74 -0.82
N ASP A 202 28.32 -10.48 -0.98
CA ASP A 202 27.79 -9.28 -1.64
C ASP A 202 28.01 -8.01 -0.79
N LEU A 203 28.24 -8.19 0.52
CA LEU A 203 28.38 -7.12 1.51
C LEU A 203 29.82 -6.64 1.69
N TYR A 204 30.81 -7.52 1.52
CA TYR A 204 32.21 -7.20 1.76
C TYR A 204 33.03 -7.00 0.49
N GLY A 205 32.54 -7.44 -0.67
CA GLY A 205 33.37 -7.50 -1.88
C GLY A 205 34.49 -8.52 -1.70
N LYS A 206 34.80 -9.27 -2.76
CA LYS A 206 36.16 -9.78 -2.91
C LYS A 206 36.94 -8.76 -3.70
#